data_AF-A0A1B8Y3X5-F1
#
_entry.id   AF-A0A1B8Y3X5-F1
#
_cell.length_a   1.000
_cell.length_b   1.000
_cell.length_c   1.000
_cell.angle_alpha   90.00
_cell.angle_beta   90.00
_cell.angle_gamma   90.00
#
_symmetry.space_group_name_H-M   'P 1'
#
loop_
_entity.id
_entity.type
_entity.pdbx_description
1 polymer ?
#
loop_
_entity_poly.entity_id
_entity_poly.type
_entity_poly.pdbx_seq_one_letter_code
_entity_poly.pdbx_strand_id
1 'polypeptide(L)' 'RRHCLGEQLARMEMYLFFTALLQRFHLHFPQGFVPNLRPKLGMTLQPHPYVICAERR' A
#
# COMPACT_ATOMS: atom_id res chain seq x y z
N ARG A 1 -27.08 7.25 -10.32
CA ARG A 1 -25.83 6.44 -10.41
C ARG A 1 -24.65 7.34 -10.07
N ARG A 2 -23.90 7.09 -8.99
CA ARG A 2 -22.72 7.87 -8.60
C ARG A 2 -21.52 6.93 -8.53
N HIS A 3 -20.81 6.78 -9.65
CA HIS A 3 -19.58 6.00 -9.72
C HIS A 3 -18.37 6.90 -9.42
N CYS A 4 -17.23 6.30 -9.08
CA CYS A 4 -16.01 7.04 -8.85
C CYS A 4 -15.53 7.66 -10.17
N LEU A 5 -15.54 8.99 -10.28
CA LEU A 5 -15.08 9.71 -11.47
C LEU A 5 -13.59 9.46 -11.75
N GLY A 6 -12.80 9.18 -10.70
CA GLY A 6 -11.36 8.93 -10.79
C GLY A 6 -10.96 7.47 -10.94
N GLU A 7 -11.89 6.53 -11.19
CA GLU A 7 -11.59 5.10 -11.17
C GLU A 7 -10.44 4.71 -12.12
N GLN A 8 -10.46 5.21 -13.36
CA GLN A 8 -9.43 4.89 -14.34
C GLN A 8 -8.06 5.42 -13.92
N LEU A 9 -8.00 6.65 -13.41
CA LEU A 9 -6.75 7.25 -12.93
C LEU A 9 -6.19 6.48 -11.74
N ALA A 10 -7.04 6.15 -10.75
CA ALA A 10 -6.64 5.39 -9.58
C ALA A 10 -6.07 4.00 -9.96
N ARG A 11 -6.68 3.32 -10.94
CA ARG A 11 -6.16 2.03 -11.45
C ARG A 11 -4.78 2.18 -12.11
N MET A 12 -4.58 3.23 -12.90
CA MET A 12 -3.29 3.50 -13.55
C MET A 12 -2.20 3.82 -12.52
N GLU A 13 -2.50 4.70 -11.56
CA GLU A 13 -1.56 5.04 -10.48
C GLU A 13 -1.20 3.81 -9.67
N MET A 14 -2.18 3.02 -9.24
CA MET A 14 -1.93 1.82 -8.44
C MET A 14 -1.05 0.81 -9.21
N TYR A 15 -1.30 0.62 -10.51
CA TYR A 15 -0.47 -0.24 -11.34
C TYR A 15 0.97 0.27 -11.45
N LEU A 16 1.15 1.53 -11.85
CA LEU A 16 2.48 2.11 -12.09
C LEU A 16 3.30 2.19 -10.80
N PHE A 17 2.73 2.70 -9.71
CA PHE A 17 3.44 2.80 -8.44
C PHE A 17 3.79 1.44 -7.86
N PHE A 18 2.82 0.51 -7.81
CA PHE A 18 3.04 -0.80 -7.21
C PHE A 18 4.05 -1.63 -7.99
N THR A 19 3.92 -1.68 -9.32
CA THR A 19 4.85 -2.44 -10.15
C THR A 19 6.25 -1.84 -10.13
N ALA A 20 6.41 -0.51 -10.28
CA ALA A 20 7.72 0.12 -10.25
C ALA A 20 8.41 0.00 -8.88
N LEU A 21 7.65 0.09 -7.79
CA LEU A 21 8.16 -0.11 -6.43
C LEU A 21 8.67 -1.54 -6.25
N LEU A 22 7.85 -2.54 -6.57
CA LEU A 22 8.22 -3.94 -6.40
C LEU A 22 9.31 -4.36 -7.39
N GLN A 23 9.32 -3.87 -8.62
CA GLN A 23 10.40 -4.17 -9.57
C GLN A 23 11.78 -3.78 -9.03
N ARG A 24 11.87 -2.71 -8.25
CA ARG A 24 13.14 -2.16 -7.74
C ARG A 24 13.50 -2.62 -6.33
N PHE A 25 12.53 -2.98 -5.50
CA PHE A 25 12.76 -3.27 -4.10
C PHE A 25 12.13 -4.59 -3.66
N HIS A 26 12.86 -5.30 -2.79
CA HIS A 26 12.30 -6.34 -1.94
C HIS A 26 11.76 -5.68 -0.66
N LEU A 27 10.46 -5.85 -0.41
CA LEU A 27 9.78 -5.25 0.75
C LEU A 27 9.50 -6.34 1.79
N HIS A 28 9.90 -6.11 3.03
CA HIS A 28 9.60 -7.00 4.14
C HIS A 28 9.51 -6.24 5.46
N PHE A 29 8.97 -6.90 6.48
CA PHE A 29 8.98 -6.36 7.84
C PHE A 29 10.36 -6.55 8.48
N PRO A 30 10.76 -5.65 9.41
CA PRO A 30 11.91 -5.88 10.27
C PRO A 30 11.78 -7.22 11.01
N GLN A 31 12.91 -7.83 11.37
CA GLN A 31 12.91 -9.11 12.08
C GLN A 31 12.11 -9.02 13.40
N GLY A 32 11.20 -9.98 13.59
CA GLY A 32 10.34 -10.04 14.79
C GLY A 32 9.19 -9.03 14.82
N PHE A 33 9.02 -8.18 13.79
CA PHE A 33 7.91 -7.23 13.73
C PHE A 33 6.64 -7.90 13.19
N VAL A 34 5.55 -7.80 13.96
CA VAL A 34 4.21 -8.26 13.57
C VAL A 34 3.28 -7.04 13.49
N PRO A 35 2.81 -6.63 12.31
CA PRO A 35 1.95 -5.46 12.17
C PRO A 35 0.54 -5.72 12.74
N ASN A 36 -0.09 -4.66 13.25
CA ASN A 36 -1.53 -4.70 13.55
C ASN A 36 -2.34 -4.57 12.25
N LEU A 37 -3.05 -5.64 11.90
CA LEU A 37 -3.86 -5.72 10.69
C LEU A 37 -5.30 -5.18 10.85
N ARG A 38 -5.69 -4.75 12.06
CA ARG A 38 -7.00 -4.11 12.26
C ARG A 38 -6.98 -2.72 11.59
N PRO A 39 -8.02 -2.35 10.83
CA PRO A 39 -8.11 -1.02 10.26
C PRO A 39 -8.43 0.02 11.36
N LYS A 40 -8.06 1.28 11.11
CA LYS A 40 -8.60 2.41 11.88
C LYS A 40 -10.02 2.73 11.42
N LEU A 41 -10.86 3.16 12.35
CA LEU A 41 -12.20 3.65 12.04
C LEU A 41 -12.12 5.04 11.39
N GLY A 42 -12.82 5.23 10.27
CA GLY A 42 -12.90 6.49 9.53
C GLY A 42 -13.72 6.35 8.25
N MET A 43 -13.75 7.40 7.42
CA MET A 43 -14.45 7.38 6.11
C MET A 43 -13.85 6.36 5.13
N THR A 44 -12.56 6.03 5.29
CA THR A 44 -11.84 5.00 4.54
C THR A 44 -11.12 4.07 5.50
N LEU A 45 -10.88 2.83 5.05
CA LEU A 45 -10.05 1.89 5.80
C LEU A 45 -8.58 2.24 5.60
N GLN A 46 -7.86 2.44 6.71
CA GLN A 46 -6.43 2.72 6.70
C GLN A 46 -5.73 1.85 7.76
N PRO A 47 -4.48 1.43 7.52
CA PRO A 47 -3.70 0.68 8.49
C PRO A 47 -3.26 1.55 9.68
N HIS A 48 -2.90 0.89 10.79
CA HIS A 48 -2.10 1.52 11.84
C HIS A 48 -0.68 1.82 11.33
N PRO A 49 0.03 2.83 11.86
CA PRO A 49 1.40 3.09 11.45
C PRO A 49 2.25 1.82 11.59
N TYR A 50 2.96 1.46 10.52
CA TYR A 50 3.87 0.32 10.49
C TYR A 50 5.15 0.70 9.73
N VAL A 51 6.20 -0.08 9.94
CA VAL A 51 7.49 0.10 9.27
C VAL A 51 7.75 -1.06 8.31
N ILE A 52 8.38 -0.76 7.18
CA ILE A 52 8.83 -1.74 6.19
C ILE A 52 10.28 -1.43 5.85
N CYS A 53 11.07 -2.48 5.65
CA CYS A 53 12.40 -2.42 5.05
C CYS A 53 12.25 -2.53 3.53
N ALA A 54 12.87 -1.60 2.79
CA ALA A 54 12.92 -1.61 1.34
C ALA A 54 14.36 -1.80 0.87
N GLU A 55 14.69 -3.03 0.46
CA GLU A 55 16.03 -3.40 0.02
C GLU A 55 16.08 -3.40 -1.51
N ARG A 56 17.09 -2.75 -2.11
CA ARG A 56 17.22 -2.73 -3.57
C ARG A 56 17.47 -4.15 -4.08
N ARG A 57 16.73 -4.55 -5.12
CA ARG A 57 16.93 -5.80 -5.85
C ARG A 57 18.22 -5.79 -6.67
#